data_AF-A0A9P5GPY7-F1
#
_entry.id   AF-A0A9P5GPY7-F1
#
_cell.length_a   1.000
_cell.length_b   1.000
_cell.length_c   1.000
_cell.angle_alpha   90.00
_cell.angle_beta   90.00
_cell.angle_gamma   90.00
#
_symmetry.space_group_name_H-M   'P 1'
#
loop_
_entity.id
_entity.type
_entity.pdbx_description
1 polymer ?
#
loop_
_entity_poly.entity_id
_entity_poly.type
_entity_poly.pdbx_seq_one_letter_code
_entity_poly.pdbx_strand_id
1 'polypeptide(L)'
;MAETGFWLGITVGRFVLGFVSPRIGEKLSIAIYILLAIALELIFWLVPEFIVSAVAVAFVGFFMGTIFPGVVIVATRLLPKNLHVAAIGFAAAFSMGGGAVFPFMIGAIAQAKGVMVLQPILLAMLAVSLGIWAMIFRLPQHEVSHQV
;
A
#
# COMPACT_ATOMS: atom_id res chain seq x y z
N MET A 1 -2.96 -8.79 -19.82
CA MET A 1 -2.50 -10.00 -19.10
C MET A 1 -1.90 -9.67 -17.74
N ALA A 2 -0.88 -8.81 -17.63
CA ALA A 2 -0.29 -8.43 -16.33
C ALA A 2 -1.28 -7.68 -15.39
N GLU A 3 -2.11 -6.79 -15.92
CA GLU A 3 -3.15 -6.09 -15.15
C GLU A 3 -4.16 -7.04 -14.50
N THR A 4 -4.59 -8.07 -15.22
CA THR A 4 -5.47 -9.12 -14.68
C THR A 4 -4.79 -9.85 -13.51
N GLY A 5 -3.49 -10.12 -13.64
CA GLY A 5 -2.67 -10.70 -12.56
C GLY A 5 -2.58 -9.80 -11.34
N PHE A 6 -2.43 -8.49 -11.52
CA PHE A 6 -2.42 -7.50 -10.44
C PHE A 6 -3.73 -7.52 -9.63
N TRP A 7 -4.88 -7.42 -10.31
CA TRP A 7 -6.19 -7.40 -9.66
C TRP A 7 -6.56 -8.75 -9.03
N LEU A 8 -6.18 -9.86 -9.67
CA LEU A 8 -6.31 -11.18 -9.09
C LEU A 8 -5.43 -11.30 -7.84
N GLY A 9 -4.20 -10.81 -7.90
CA GLY A 9 -3.29 -10.69 -6.76
C GLY A 9 -3.96 -9.96 -5.60
N ILE A 10 -4.46 -8.74 -5.81
CA ILE A 10 -5.21 -7.96 -4.80
C ILE A 10 -6.33 -8.78 -4.19
N THR A 11 -7.12 -9.46 -5.03
CA THR A 11 -8.28 -10.24 -4.59
C THR A 11 -7.84 -11.38 -3.69
N VAL A 12 -6.89 -12.19 -4.14
CA VAL A 12 -6.36 -13.32 -3.35
C VAL A 12 -5.65 -12.83 -2.09
N GLY A 13 -4.90 -11.74 -2.18
CA GLY A 13 -4.22 -11.09 -1.06
C GLY A 13 -5.19 -10.69 0.04
N ARG A 14 -6.35 -10.12 -0.30
CA ARG A 14 -7.41 -9.80 0.67
C ARG A 14 -7.90 -11.01 1.43
N PHE A 15 -8.14 -12.13 0.74
CA PHE A 15 -8.60 -13.35 1.38
C PHE A 15 -7.51 -14.02 2.21
N VAL A 16 -6.27 -14.10 1.71
CA VAL A 16 -5.19 -14.81 2.39
C VAL A 16 -4.59 -13.96 3.51
N LEU A 17 -4.08 -12.77 3.16
CA LEU A 17 -3.40 -11.89 4.10
C LEU A 17 -4.37 -11.28 5.11
N GLY A 18 -5.67 -11.24 4.83
CA GLY A 18 -6.70 -10.79 5.79
C GLY A 18 -6.74 -11.67 7.05
N PHE A 19 -6.43 -12.96 6.95
CA PHE A 19 -6.32 -13.85 8.12
C PHE A 19 -4.92 -13.87 8.74
N VAL A 20 -3.89 -13.52 7.96
CA VAL A 20 -2.50 -13.52 8.42
C VAL A 20 -2.15 -12.23 9.18
N SER A 21 -2.60 -11.07 8.70
CA SER A 21 -2.26 -9.76 9.26
C SER A 21 -2.66 -9.58 10.73
N PRO A 22 -3.84 -10.06 11.17
CA PRO A 22 -4.21 -10.01 12.58
C PRO A 22 -3.33 -10.90 13.48
N ARG A 23 -2.76 -11.99 12.96
CA ARG A 23 -1.93 -12.94 13.73
C ARG A 23 -0.52 -12.42 13.98
N ILE A 24 0.04 -11.70 13.01
CA ILE A 24 1.39 -11.10 13.09
C ILE A 24 1.30 -9.71 13.75
N GLY A 25 0.15 -9.05 13.64
CA GLY A 25 -0.08 -7.68 14.07
C GLY A 25 -0.13 -6.73 12.87
N GLU A 26 -1.19 -5.93 12.79
CA GLU A 26 -1.48 -5.06 11.64
C GLU A 26 -0.36 -4.05 11.36
N LYS A 27 0.21 -3.44 12.40
CA LYS A 27 1.31 -2.46 12.28
C LYS A 27 2.51 -3.06 11.54
N LEU A 28 2.97 -4.22 12.01
CA LEU A 28 4.12 -4.91 11.45
C LEU A 28 3.84 -5.48 10.06
N SER A 29 2.65 -6.07 9.87
CA SER A 29 2.24 -6.67 8.60
C SER A 29 2.28 -5.66 7.45
N ILE A 30 1.74 -4.45 7.65
CA ILE A 30 1.75 -3.41 6.64
C ILE A 30 3.17 -2.97 6.27
N ALA A 31 4.06 -2.84 7.25
CA ALA A 31 5.47 -2.50 6.98
C ALA A 31 6.15 -3.58 6.13
N ILE A 32 5.93 -4.85 6.46
CA ILE A 32 6.47 -5.99 5.71
C ILE A 32 5.91 -6.01 4.29
N TYR A 33 4.60 -5.81 4.11
CA TYR A 33 3.98 -5.83 2.78
C TYR A 33 4.49 -4.70 1.88
N ILE A 34 4.71 -3.49 2.43
CA ILE A 34 5.30 -2.39 1.67
C ILE A 34 6.76 -2.70 1.30
N LEU A 35 7.55 -3.27 2.22
CA LEU A 35 8.92 -3.69 1.93
C LEU A 35 8.99 -4.76 0.83
N LEU A 36 8.11 -5.75 0.88
CA LEU A 36 8.01 -6.78 -0.15
C LEU A 36 7.57 -6.19 -1.49
N ALA A 37 6.62 -5.25 -1.49
CA ALA A 37 6.22 -4.53 -2.70
C ALA A 37 7.39 -3.73 -3.31
N ILE A 38 8.21 -3.06 -2.50
CA ILE A 38 9.42 -2.36 -2.97
C ILE A 38 10.41 -3.34 -3.62
N ALA A 39 10.65 -4.49 -2.98
CA ALA A 39 11.56 -5.50 -3.52
C ALA A 39 11.05 -6.06 -4.87
N LEU A 40 9.74 -6.32 -4.98
CA LEU A 40 9.14 -6.80 -6.23
C LEU A 40 9.11 -5.73 -7.32
N GLU A 41 8.87 -4.48 -6.97
CA GLU A 41 8.95 -3.36 -7.91
C GLU A 41 10.38 -3.17 -8.44
N LEU A 42 11.40 -3.36 -7.59
CA LEU A 42 12.80 -3.39 -8.01
C LEU A 42 13.08 -4.54 -9.00
N ILE A 43 12.54 -5.74 -8.74
CA ILE A 43 12.65 -6.88 -9.67
C ILE A 43 11.98 -6.55 -11.00
N PHE A 44 10.77 -5.97 -10.96
CA PHE A 44 10.05 -5.52 -12.14
C PHE A 44 10.83 -4.49 -12.96
N TRP A 45 11.56 -3.60 -12.29
CA TRP A 45 12.37 -2.57 -12.94
C TRP A 45 13.68 -3.12 -13.54
N LEU A 46 14.36 -4.03 -12.84
CA LEU A 46 15.70 -4.51 -13.20
C LEU A 46 15.67 -5.69 -14.18
N VAL A 47 14.59 -6.45 -14.24
CA VAL A 47 14.49 -7.66 -15.07
C VAL A 47 13.60 -7.39 -16.29
N PRO A 48 14.18 -7.24 -17.50
CA PRO A 48 13.43 -6.99 -18.74
C PRO A 48 12.89 -8.31 -19.33
N GLU A 49 12.16 -9.09 -18.53
CA GLU A 49 11.56 -10.37 -18.95
C GLU A 49 10.06 -10.35 -18.61
N PHE A 50 9.21 -10.59 -19.61
CA PHE A 50 7.76 -10.35 -19.52
C PHE A 50 7.08 -11.22 -18.45
N ILE A 51 7.47 -12.49 -18.34
CA ILE A 51 6.88 -13.44 -17.38
C ILE A 51 7.28 -13.01 -15.97
N VAL A 52 8.55 -12.67 -15.76
CA VAL A 52 9.04 -12.19 -14.46
C VAL A 52 8.32 -10.92 -14.05
N SER A 53 8.17 -9.96 -14.97
CA SER A 53 7.45 -8.72 -14.74
C SER A 53 5.97 -8.95 -14.40
N ALA A 54 5.29 -9.84 -15.13
CA ALA A 54 3.87 -10.15 -14.88
C ALA A 54 3.66 -10.82 -13.52
N VAL A 55 4.55 -11.73 -13.12
CA VAL A 55 4.52 -12.39 -11.81
C VAL A 55 4.82 -11.39 -10.70
N ALA A 56 5.86 -10.56 -10.86
CA ALA A 56 6.22 -9.53 -9.87
C ALA A 56 5.04 -8.58 -9.60
N VAL A 57 4.41 -8.07 -10.66
CA VAL A 57 3.24 -7.18 -10.57
C VAL A 57 2.05 -7.88 -9.89
N ALA A 58 1.79 -9.16 -10.18
CA ALA A 58 0.75 -9.93 -9.51
C ALA A 58 1.00 -10.03 -7.99
N PHE A 59 2.25 -10.27 -7.59
CA PHE A 59 2.63 -10.30 -6.17
C PHE A 59 2.60 -8.91 -5.51
N VAL A 60 2.96 -7.84 -6.22
CA VAL A 60 2.75 -6.47 -5.74
C VAL A 60 1.28 -6.26 -5.40
N GLY A 61 0.37 -6.64 -6.32
CA GLY A 61 -1.07 -6.61 -6.07
C GLY A 61 -1.47 -7.44 -4.84
N PHE A 62 -0.94 -8.65 -4.70
CA PHE A 62 -1.19 -9.52 -3.55
C PHE A 62 -0.86 -8.86 -2.20
N PHE A 63 0.32 -8.26 -2.07
CA PHE A 63 0.72 -7.57 -0.83
C PHE A 63 -0.04 -6.26 -0.60
N MET A 64 -0.42 -5.56 -1.66
CA MET A 64 -1.21 -4.32 -1.56
C MET A 64 -2.67 -4.57 -1.15
N GLY A 65 -3.20 -5.77 -1.35
CA GLY A 65 -4.61 -6.07 -1.18
C GLY A 65 -5.20 -5.73 0.19
N THR A 66 -4.42 -5.91 1.27
CA THR A 66 -4.86 -5.68 2.67
C THR A 66 -4.33 -4.41 3.31
N ILE A 67 -3.54 -3.59 2.60
CA ILE A 67 -2.95 -2.38 3.18
C ILE A 67 -4.06 -1.42 3.64
N PHE A 68 -5.03 -1.10 2.78
CA PHE A 68 -6.13 -0.20 3.14
C PHE A 68 -6.95 -0.67 4.36
N PRO A 69 -7.50 -1.90 4.41
CA PRO A 69 -8.25 -2.36 5.58
C PRO A 69 -7.37 -2.42 6.84
N GLY A 70 -6.10 -2.82 6.72
CA GLY A 70 -5.18 -2.83 7.87
C GLY A 70 -4.90 -1.42 8.41
N VAL A 71 -4.72 -0.41 7.53
CA VAL A 71 -4.55 0.99 7.92
C VAL A 71 -5.78 1.48 8.67
N VAL A 72 -6.99 1.13 8.21
CA VAL A 72 -8.25 1.47 8.88
C VAL A 72 -8.33 0.85 10.28
N ILE A 73 -7.93 -0.42 10.43
CA ILE A 73 -7.89 -1.09 11.75
C ILE A 73 -6.90 -0.38 12.68
N VAL A 74 -5.70 -0.02 12.20
CA VAL A 74 -4.72 0.70 13.02
C VAL A 74 -5.24 2.11 13.38
N ALA A 75 -5.84 2.83 12.44
CA ALA A 75 -6.38 4.16 12.66
C ALA A 75 -7.52 4.17 13.70
N THR A 76 -8.46 3.23 13.62
CA THR A 76 -9.56 3.11 14.59
C THR A 76 -9.07 2.75 16.00
N ARG A 77 -7.92 2.07 16.13
CA ARG A 77 -7.27 1.81 17.43
C ARG A 77 -6.53 3.01 18.00
N LEU A 78 -6.05 3.92 17.15
CA LEU A 78 -5.28 5.11 17.57
C LEU A 78 -6.17 6.32 17.86
N LEU A 79 -7.34 6.40 17.21
CA LEU A 79 -8.24 7.54 17.30
C LEU A 79 -9.41 7.28 18.26
N PRO A 80 -9.97 8.32 18.90
CA PRO A 80 -11.19 8.18 19.69
C PRO A 80 -12.41 7.94 18.77
N LYS A 81 -13.41 7.22 19.29
CA LYS A 81 -14.57 6.71 18.52
C LYS A 81 -15.34 7.79 17.76
N ASN A 82 -15.42 9.00 18.32
CA ASN A 82 -16.10 10.14 17.70
C ASN A 82 -15.36 10.70 16.47
N LEU A 83 -14.07 10.40 16.30
CA LEU A 83 -13.25 10.89 15.18
C LEU A 83 -13.03 9.83 14.08
N HIS A 84 -13.43 8.57 14.30
CA HIS A 84 -13.16 7.48 13.35
C HIS A 84 -13.67 7.80 11.94
N VAL A 85 -14.95 8.13 11.81
CA VAL A 85 -15.57 8.41 10.50
C VAL A 85 -14.94 9.63 9.84
N ALA A 86 -14.75 10.72 10.60
CA ALA A 86 -14.21 11.97 10.07
C ALA A 86 -12.75 11.82 9.60
N ALA A 87 -11.89 11.20 10.40
CA ALA A 87 -10.48 11.04 10.06
C ALA A 87 -10.27 10.06 8.89
N ILE A 88 -10.96 8.92 8.90
CA ILE A 88 -10.87 7.93 7.80
C ILE A 88 -11.47 8.52 6.52
N GLY A 89 -12.62 9.21 6.61
CA GLY A 89 -13.25 9.88 5.48
C GLY A 89 -12.35 10.96 4.88
N PHE A 90 -11.72 11.80 5.72
CA PHE A 90 -10.77 12.80 5.27
C PHE A 90 -9.55 12.17 4.58
N ALA A 91 -8.95 11.13 5.18
CA ALA A 91 -7.84 10.41 4.58
C ALA A 91 -8.21 9.78 3.23
N ALA A 92 -9.41 9.19 3.12
CA ALA A 92 -9.93 8.63 1.88
C ALA A 92 -10.14 9.71 0.82
N ALA A 93 -10.75 10.84 1.17
CA ALA A 93 -10.93 11.97 0.27
C ALA A 93 -9.60 12.53 -0.24
N PHE A 94 -8.62 12.70 0.65
CA PHE A 94 -7.26 13.12 0.30
C PHE A 94 -6.59 12.11 -0.66
N SER A 95 -6.76 10.81 -0.42
CA SER A 95 -6.22 9.76 -1.30
C SER A 95 -6.84 9.78 -2.70
N MET A 96 -8.14 10.09 -2.83
CA MET A 96 -8.80 10.25 -4.13
C MET A 96 -8.25 11.45 -4.90
N GLY A 97 -7.98 12.57 -4.20
CA GLY A 97 -7.30 13.72 -4.79
C GLY A 97 -5.90 13.36 -5.32
N GLY A 98 -5.11 12.62 -4.52
CA GLY A 98 -3.84 12.07 -4.97
C GLY A 98 -3.98 11.14 -6.19
N GLY A 99 -5.00 10.29 -6.18
CA GLY A 99 -5.32 9.37 -7.28
C GLY A 99 -5.66 10.05 -8.61
N ALA A 100 -6.04 11.33 -8.60
CA ALA A 100 -6.23 12.12 -9.82
C ALA A 100 -4.93 12.84 -10.24
N VAL A 101 -4.22 13.42 -9.28
CA VAL A 101 -3.04 14.27 -9.55
C VAL A 101 -1.82 13.44 -9.99
N PHE A 102 -1.51 12.35 -9.27
CA PHE A 102 -0.30 11.57 -9.53
C PHE A 102 -0.30 10.91 -10.92
N PRO A 103 -1.37 10.22 -11.37
CA PRO A 103 -1.38 9.63 -12.71
C PRO A 103 -1.23 10.66 -13.83
N PHE A 104 -1.84 11.85 -13.68
CA PHE A 104 -1.69 12.93 -14.65
C PHE A 104 -0.24 13.44 -14.70
N MET A 105 0.36 13.72 -13.54
CA MET A 105 1.75 14.16 -13.45
C MET A 105 2.71 13.10 -14.02
N ILE A 106 2.53 11.83 -13.68
CA ILE A 106 3.32 10.71 -14.21
C ILE A 106 3.15 10.61 -15.73
N GLY A 107 1.93 10.71 -16.24
CA GLY A 107 1.64 10.70 -17.68
C GLY A 107 2.33 11.83 -18.43
N ALA A 108 2.29 13.05 -17.90
CA ALA A 108 2.97 14.20 -18.50
C ALA A 108 4.50 14.01 -18.53
N ILE A 109 5.09 13.50 -17.44
CA ILE A 109 6.53 13.20 -17.40
C ILE A 109 6.89 12.06 -18.37
N ALA A 110 6.05 11.03 -18.45
CA ALA A 110 6.25 9.91 -19.35
C ALA A 110 6.21 10.31 -20.83
N GLN A 111 5.39 11.31 -21.20
CA GLN A 111 5.40 11.86 -22.56
C GLN A 111 6.73 12.55 -22.91
N ALA A 112 7.36 13.23 -21.95
CA ALA A 112 8.61 13.97 -22.18
C ALA A 112 9.87 13.09 -22.08
N LYS A 113 9.88 12.09 -21.17
CA LYS A 113 11.07 11.30 -20.82
C LYS A 113 10.94 9.80 -21.06
N GLY A 114 9.80 9.36 -21.58
CA GLY A 114 9.48 7.95 -21.80
C GLY A 114 8.90 7.24 -20.58
N VAL A 115 8.30 6.07 -20.82
CA VAL A 115 7.59 5.27 -19.82
C VAL A 115 8.51 4.69 -18.74
N MET A 116 9.83 4.64 -19.00
CA MET A 116 10.84 4.16 -18.03
C MET A 116 10.93 5.02 -16.75
N VAL A 117 10.27 6.19 -16.72
CA VAL A 117 10.20 7.04 -15.54
C VAL A 117 9.12 6.58 -14.55
N LEU A 118 8.21 5.67 -14.95
CA LEU A 118 7.17 5.16 -14.04
C LEU A 118 7.79 4.40 -12.85
N GLN A 119 8.71 3.49 -13.13
CA GLN A 119 9.32 2.62 -12.11
C GLN A 119 10.01 3.41 -10.98
N PRO A 120 10.92 4.37 -11.25
CA PRO A 120 11.52 5.15 -10.18
C PRO A 120 10.51 6.02 -9.41
N ILE A 121 9.44 6.50 -10.05
CA ILE A 121 8.38 7.24 -9.35
C ILE A 121 7.58 6.31 -8.42
N LEU A 122 7.19 5.12 -8.90
CA LEU A 122 6.46 4.14 -8.09
C LEU A 122 7.28 3.69 -6.89
N LEU A 123 8.57 3.41 -7.07
CA LEU A 123 9.50 3.12 -5.98
C LEU A 123 9.59 4.28 -4.97
N ALA A 124 9.68 5.52 -5.44
CA ALA A 124 9.70 6.69 -4.56
C ALA A 124 8.40 6.82 -3.75
N MET A 125 7.24 6.59 -4.38
CA MET A 125 5.94 6.62 -3.70
C MET A 125 5.83 5.51 -2.64
N LEU A 126 6.29 4.29 -2.94
CA LEU A 126 6.33 3.20 -1.99
C LEU A 126 7.28 3.50 -0.82
N ALA A 127 8.46 4.04 -1.08
CA ALA A 127 9.43 4.43 -0.06
C ALA A 127 8.89 5.54 0.86
N VAL A 128 8.22 6.54 0.30
CA VAL A 128 7.53 7.59 1.08
C VAL A 128 6.41 6.98 1.92
N SER A 129 5.62 6.05 1.36
CA SER A 129 4.57 5.37 2.11
C SER A 129 5.13 4.57 3.30
N LEU A 130 6.26 3.89 3.12
CA LEU A 130 6.96 3.17 4.17
C LEU A 130 7.49 4.13 5.24
N GLY A 131 8.08 5.25 4.82
CA GLY A 131 8.57 6.30 5.73
C GLY A 131 7.44 6.89 6.58
N ILE A 132 6.29 7.18 5.96
CA ILE A 132 5.09 7.65 6.67
C ILE A 132 4.60 6.58 7.65
N TRP A 133 4.53 5.32 7.20
CA TRP A 133 4.09 4.21 8.05
C TRP A 133 5.05 3.97 9.23
N ALA A 134 6.36 4.13 9.02
CA ALA A 134 7.36 3.98 10.07
C ALA A 134 7.16 4.99 11.22
N MET A 135 6.59 6.18 10.94
CA MET A 135 6.25 7.14 12.00
C MET A 135 5.19 6.60 12.97
N ILE A 136 4.30 5.71 12.52
CA ILE A 136 3.24 5.13 13.35
C ILE A 136 3.80 4.14 14.39
N PHE A 137 4.96 3.55 14.15
CA PHE A 137 5.65 2.72 15.15
C PHE A 137 6.16 3.53 16.33
N ARG A 138 6.35 4.84 16.18
CA ARG A 138 6.79 5.73 17.26
C ARG A 138 5.65 6.14 18.20
N LEU A 139 4.40 5.88 17.82
CA LEU A 139 3.24 6.22 18.63
C LEU A 139 3.03 5.15 19.73
N PRO A 140 3.02 5.55 21.02
CA PRO A 140 2.69 4.64 22.11
C PRO A 140 1.31 4.02 21.87
N GLN A 141 1.20 2.70 22.01
CA GLN A 141 -0.11 2.07 22.07
C GLN A 141 -0.71 2.41 23.43
N HIS A 142 -1.63 3.37 23.48
CA HIS A 142 -2.60 3.37 24.56
C HIS A 142 -3.51 2.16 24.33
N GLU A 143 -3.27 1.10 25.10
CA GLU A 143 -4.29 0.11 25.37
C GLU A 143 -5.47 0.86 25.99
N VAL A 144 -6.46 1.20 25.17
CA VAL A 144 -7.76 1.62 25.68
C VAL A 144 -8.32 0.39 26.36
N SER A 145 -8.10 0.31 27.68
CA SER A 145 -8.73 -0.67 28.55
C SER A 145 -10.21 -0.64 28.26
N HIS A 146 -10.71 -1.71 27.66
CA HIS A 146 -12.13 -1.95 27.47
C HIS A 146 -12.73 -2.08 28.87
N GLN A 147 -13.26 -0.98 29.41
CA GLN A 147 -14.29 -1.09 30.42
C GLN A 147 -15.59 -1.51 29.71
N VAL A 148 -15.98 -2.70 30.12
CA VAL A 148 -17.10 -3.59 29.78
C VAL A 148 -18.38 -2.87 29.36
#